data_AF-A0AB37HL92-F1
#
_entry.id   AF-A0AB37HL92-F1
#
_cell.length_a   1.000
_cell.length_b   1.000
_cell.length_c   1.000
_cell.angle_alpha   90.00
_cell.angle_beta   90.00
_cell.angle_gamma   90.00
#
_symmetry.space_group_name_H-M   'P 1'
#
loop_
_entity.id
_entity.type
_entity.pdbx_description
1 polymer ?
#
loop_
_entity_poly.entity_id
_entity_poly.type
_entity_poly.pdbx_seq_one_letter_code
_entity_poly.pdbx_strand_id
1 'polypeptide(L)'
;MIYLLMIAVIICIFMSLRTLFFPSKLKHKLVSFDNFLFLGSTYSVIMIGFGLLFMLLEIKGFNVIAEQGSHFSGSYIEKLNSSMYLSAITLFSVGYGDIVPIGIGRILVVIEALIGYTIPAAFVVKSVINYEQNNEMKK
;
A
#
# COMPACT_ATOMS: atom_id res chain seq x y z
N MET A 1 -15.86 17.06 4.80
CA MET A 1 -14.40 17.09 5.09
C MET A 1 -13.75 15.71 5.07
N ILE A 2 -14.14 14.75 5.92
CA ILE A 2 -13.50 13.40 5.96
C ILE A 2 -13.60 12.62 4.63
N TYR A 3 -14.75 12.65 3.93
CA TYR A 3 -14.88 11.99 2.63
C TYR A 3 -13.93 12.55 1.56
N LEU A 4 -13.65 13.85 1.59
CA LEU A 4 -12.66 14.48 0.69
C LEU A 4 -11.25 13.96 0.97
N LEU A 5 -10.89 13.79 2.25
CA LEU A 5 -9.60 13.22 2.64
C LEU A 5 -9.46 11.78 2.16
N MET A 6 -10.50 10.95 2.31
CA MET A 6 -10.46 9.57 1.80
C MET A 6 -10.28 9.52 0.28
N ILE A 7 -10.99 10.38 -0.47
CA ILE A 7 -10.81 10.48 -1.93
C ILE A 7 -9.38 10.92 -2.28
N ALA A 8 -8.83 11.91 -1.58
CA ALA A 8 -7.47 12.37 -1.80
C ALA A 8 -6.42 11.26 -1.55
N VAL A 9 -6.62 10.46 -0.49
CA VAL A 9 -5.76 9.29 -0.18
C VAL A 9 -5.85 8.25 -1.30
N ILE A 10 -7.06 7.91 -1.76
CA ILE A 10 -7.25 6.96 -2.87
C ILE A 10 -6.57 7.46 -4.14
N ILE A 11 -6.69 8.74 -4.47
CA ILE A 11 -6.02 9.35 -5.62
C ILE A 11 -4.49 9.25 -5.47
N CYS A 12 -3.96 9.51 -4.26
CA CYS A 12 -2.52 9.43 -4.00
C CYS A 12 -1.98 8.00 -4.20
N ILE A 13 -2.68 6.99 -3.64
CA ILE A 13 -2.37 5.57 -3.86
C ILE A 13 -2.42 5.22 -5.35
N PHE A 14 -3.48 5.65 -6.05
CA PHE A 14 -3.63 5.38 -7.48
C PHE A 14 -2.52 6.02 -8.32
N MET A 15 -2.14 7.27 -8.04
CA MET A 15 -1.03 7.94 -8.73
C MET A 15 0.31 7.25 -8.45
N SER A 16 0.54 6.79 -7.23
CA SER A 16 1.74 6.03 -6.85
C SER A 16 1.82 4.70 -7.61
N LEU A 17 0.75 3.90 -7.59
CA LEU A 17 0.66 2.66 -8.35
C LEU A 17 0.80 2.88 -9.85
N ARG A 18 0.14 3.90 -10.40
CA ARG A 18 0.25 4.26 -11.83
C ARG A 18 1.71 4.50 -12.23
N THR A 19 2.51 5.12 -11.37
CA THR A 19 3.93 5.39 -11.65
C THR A 19 4.75 4.10 -11.68
N LEU A 20 4.35 3.08 -10.94
CA LEU A 20 4.98 1.75 -10.99
C LEU A 20 4.63 1.01 -12.29
N PHE A 21 3.35 1.01 -12.69
CA PHE A 21 2.85 0.26 -13.85
C PHE A 21 3.10 0.94 -15.20
N PHE A 22 3.01 2.28 -15.27
CA PHE A 22 3.22 3.00 -16.52
C PHE A 22 4.68 3.41 -16.65
N PRO A 23 5.36 3.06 -17.75
CA PRO A 23 6.76 3.39 -17.95
C PRO A 23 6.90 4.91 -18.09
N SER A 24 7.30 5.58 -17.00
CA SER A 24 7.92 6.89 -17.13
C SER A 24 9.21 6.67 -17.93
N LYS A 25 9.48 7.56 -18.89
CA LYS A 25 10.65 7.52 -19.80
C LYS A 25 11.98 7.77 -19.07
N LEU A 26 12.16 7.24 -17.87
CA LEU A 26 13.41 7.33 -17.14
C LEU A 26 14.38 6.29 -17.73
N LYS A 27 15.00 6.70 -18.83
CA LYS A 27 16.26 6.12 -19.30
C LYS A 27 17.24 6.23 -18.13
N HIS A 28 17.51 5.14 -17.41
CA HIS A 28 18.87 4.80 -16.97
C HIS A 28 18.93 3.47 -16.21
N LYS A 29 19.90 2.66 -16.63
CA LYS A 29 20.56 1.52 -15.97
C LYS A 29 19.70 0.43 -15.31
N LEU A 30 19.98 -0.79 -15.75
CA LEU A 30 19.69 -2.06 -15.09
C LEU A 30 19.74 -1.91 -13.55
N VAL A 31 18.63 -2.23 -12.89
CA VAL A 31 18.47 -2.30 -11.42
C VAL A 31 19.31 -1.26 -10.67
N SER A 32 19.08 0.03 -10.93
CA SER A 32 19.71 1.10 -10.14
C SER A 32 19.12 1.13 -8.73
N PHE A 33 19.92 1.56 -7.76
CA PHE A 33 19.48 1.85 -6.38
C PHE A 33 18.25 2.77 -6.36
N ASP A 34 18.11 3.64 -7.37
CA ASP A 34 16.96 4.52 -7.58
C ASP A 34 15.64 3.74 -7.75
N ASN A 35 15.66 2.61 -8.45
CA ASN A 35 14.47 1.77 -8.64
C ASN A 35 14.08 1.07 -7.34
N PHE A 36 15.05 0.70 -6.51
CA PHE A 36 14.81 0.13 -5.19
C PHE A 36 14.22 1.16 -4.22
N LEU A 37 14.78 2.37 -4.19
CA LEU A 37 14.24 3.49 -3.41
C LEU A 37 12.82 3.86 -3.86
N PHE A 38 12.56 3.85 -5.18
CA PHE A 38 11.23 4.07 -5.73
C PHE A 38 10.24 2.96 -5.31
N LEU A 39 10.67 1.71 -5.30
CA LEU A 39 9.85 0.60 -4.82
C LEU A 39 9.52 0.78 -3.33
N GLY A 40 10.52 1.08 -2.50
CA GLY A 40 10.34 1.34 -1.07
C GLY A 40 9.41 2.52 -0.79
N SER A 41 9.52 3.61 -1.56
CA SER A 41 8.63 4.76 -1.40
C SER A 41 7.19 4.44 -1.83
N THR A 42 7.01 3.62 -2.87
CA THR A 42 5.69 3.13 -3.29
C THR A 42 5.04 2.30 -2.17
N TYR A 43 5.78 1.38 -1.56
CA TYR A 43 5.29 0.61 -0.40
C TYR A 43 4.90 1.53 0.76
N SER A 44 5.73 2.50 1.11
CA SER A 44 5.45 3.46 2.19
C SER A 44 4.18 4.27 1.94
N VAL A 45 3.96 4.76 0.71
CA VAL A 45 2.75 5.53 0.37
C VAL A 45 1.49 4.66 0.48
N ILE A 46 1.55 3.41 0.03
CA ILE A 46 0.41 2.49 0.10
C ILE A 46 0.09 2.16 1.56
N MET A 47 1.12 1.83 2.35
CA MET A 47 0.97 1.55 3.78
C MET A 47 0.37 2.75 4.54
N ILE A 48 0.91 3.95 4.33
CA ILE A 48 0.39 5.16 4.96
C ILE A 48 -1.04 5.44 4.47
N GLY A 49 -1.31 5.23 3.19
CA GLY A 49 -2.63 5.47 2.59
C GLY A 49 -3.71 4.56 3.17
N PHE A 50 -3.49 3.24 3.18
CA PHE A 50 -4.44 2.29 3.75
C PHE A 50 -4.57 2.45 5.26
N GLY A 51 -3.46 2.67 5.99
CA GLY A 51 -3.49 3.01 7.41
C GLY A 51 -4.37 4.23 7.72
N LEU A 52 -4.27 5.29 6.91
CA LEU A 52 -5.15 6.46 7.05
C LEU A 52 -6.61 6.14 6.68
N LEU A 53 -6.86 5.32 5.66
CA LEU A 53 -8.23 4.92 5.31
C LEU A 53 -8.90 4.15 6.45
N PHE A 54 -8.20 3.21 7.08
CA PHE A 54 -8.72 2.47 8.24
C PHE A 54 -9.02 3.42 9.40
N MET A 55 -8.09 4.33 9.74
CA MET A 55 -8.30 5.30 10.82
C MET A 55 -9.49 6.23 10.55
N LEU A 56 -9.63 6.73 9.32
CA LEU A 56 -10.74 7.63 8.95
C LEU A 56 -12.10 6.93 9.03
N LEU A 57 -12.16 5.63 8.70
CA LEU A 57 -13.36 4.82 8.86
C LEU A 57 -13.70 4.58 10.33
N GLU A 58 -12.70 4.27 11.16
CA GLU A 58 -12.84 4.16 12.62
C GLU A 58 -13.38 5.46 13.25
N ILE A 59 -12.83 6.61 12.86
CA ILE A 59 -13.27 7.93 13.36
C ILE A 59 -14.70 8.24 12.90
N LYS A 60 -15.11 7.72 11.74
CA LYS A 60 -16.48 7.84 11.24
C LYS A 60 -17.49 6.96 11.99
N GLY A 61 -17.03 6.07 12.86
CA GLY A 61 -17.87 5.12 13.59
C GLY A 61 -18.11 3.81 12.85
N PHE A 62 -17.40 3.56 11.75
CA PHE A 62 -17.35 2.22 11.17
C PHE A 62 -16.32 1.40 11.94
N ASN A 63 -16.78 0.33 12.61
CA ASN A 63 -15.89 -0.64 13.22
C ASN A 63 -15.17 -1.41 12.11
N VAL A 64 -13.89 -1.11 11.89
CA VAL A 64 -13.05 -1.74 10.86
C VAL A 64 -11.93 -2.56 11.45
N ILE A 65 -11.53 -2.28 12.70
CA ILE A 65 -10.45 -2.97 13.40
C ILE A 65 -10.99 -3.59 14.69
N ALA A 66 -10.60 -4.84 14.96
CA ALA A 66 -10.78 -5.46 16.26
C ALA A 66 -9.40 -5.85 16.82
N GLU A 67 -9.21 -5.59 18.11
CA GLU A 67 -8.01 -5.93 18.86
C GLU A 67 -8.39 -6.86 20.00
N GLN A 68 -7.77 -8.04 20.04
CA GLN A 68 -8.00 -9.06 21.08
C GLN A 68 -9.49 -9.41 21.33
N GLY A 69 -10.34 -9.30 20.30
CA GLY A 69 -11.76 -9.64 20.38
C GLY A 69 -12.66 -8.59 21.03
N SER A 70 -12.16 -7.40 21.35
CA SER A 70 -12.98 -6.28 21.84
C SER A 70 -13.01 -5.11 20.85
N HIS A 71 -14.08 -4.30 20.94
CA HIS A 71 -14.22 -3.09 20.12
C HIS A 71 -13.16 -2.07 20.54
N PHE A 72 -12.44 -1.52 19.55
CA PHE A 72 -11.35 -0.60 19.80
C PHE A 72 -11.85 0.74 20.37
N SER A 73 -11.56 1.00 21.65
CA SER A 73 -11.92 2.24 22.37
C SER A 73 -10.70 3.09 22.74
N GLY A 74 -9.69 3.14 21.86
CA GLY A 74 -8.47 3.90 22.08
C GLY A 74 -8.53 5.38 21.68
N SER A 75 -7.51 6.14 22.10
CA SER A 75 -7.27 7.53 21.68
C SER A 75 -7.01 7.65 20.18
N TYR A 76 -7.03 8.87 19.62
CA TYR A 76 -6.74 9.10 18.20
C TYR A 76 -5.36 8.58 17.76
N ILE A 77 -4.36 8.67 18.64
CA ILE A 77 -3.00 8.19 18.36
C ILE A 77 -2.96 6.67 18.35
N GLU A 78 -3.67 6.01 19.27
CA GLU A 78 -3.76 4.55 19.30
C GLU A 78 -4.50 4.03 18.06
N LYS A 79 -5.62 4.67 17.66
CA LYS A 79 -6.31 4.35 16.40
C LYS A 79 -5.38 4.44 15.20
N LEU A 80 -4.55 5.48 15.13
CA LEU A 80 -3.57 5.66 14.06
C LEU A 80 -2.53 4.53 14.06
N ASN A 81 -1.96 4.21 15.22
CA ASN A 81 -0.94 3.18 15.35
C ASN A 81 -1.49 1.79 14.97
N SER A 82 -2.64 1.39 15.50
CA SER A 82 -3.26 0.10 15.18
C SER A 82 -3.68 0.02 13.71
N SER A 83 -4.14 1.13 13.13
CA SER A 83 -4.48 1.20 11.69
C SER A 83 -3.26 1.09 10.78
N MET A 84 -2.17 1.80 11.11
CA MET A 84 -0.90 1.72 10.39
C MET A 84 -0.28 0.32 10.50
N TYR A 85 -0.36 -0.27 11.70
CA TYR A 85 0.12 -1.63 11.93
C TYR A 85 -0.69 -2.65 11.15
N LEU A 86 -2.02 -2.58 11.16
CA LEU A 86 -2.88 -3.46 10.34
C LEU A 86 -2.53 -3.35 8.85
N SER A 87 -2.33 -2.13 8.34
CA SER A 87 -1.90 -1.90 6.97
C SER A 87 -0.54 -2.54 6.69
N ALA A 88 0.46 -2.33 7.56
CA ALA A 88 1.79 -2.93 7.39
C ALA A 88 1.75 -4.47 7.35
N ILE A 89 1.10 -5.11 8.34
CA ILE A 89 1.04 -6.57 8.40
C ILE A 89 0.22 -7.17 7.24
N THR A 90 -0.72 -6.41 6.67
CA THR A 90 -1.52 -6.81 5.51
C THR A 90 -0.72 -6.67 4.22
N LEU A 91 -0.13 -5.49 3.98
CA LEU A 91 0.62 -5.16 2.78
C LEU A 91 1.83 -6.08 2.58
N PHE A 92 2.51 -6.42 3.69
CA PHE A 92 3.64 -7.36 3.68
C PHE A 92 3.24 -8.82 3.92
N SER A 93 1.93 -9.10 4.01
CA SER A 93 1.40 -10.46 4.20
C SER A 93 1.94 -11.19 5.44
N VAL A 94 2.26 -10.43 6.50
CA VAL A 94 2.75 -10.97 7.79
C VAL A 94 1.59 -11.52 8.61
N GLY A 95 0.52 -10.74 8.77
CA GLY A 95 -0.74 -11.17 9.38
C GLY A 95 -0.61 -11.89 10.73
N TYR A 96 0.02 -11.27 11.74
CA TYR A 96 0.21 -11.89 13.07
C TYR A 96 -1.09 -12.33 13.77
N GLY A 97 -2.23 -11.71 13.42
CA GLY A 97 -3.56 -12.09 13.92
C GLY A 97 -3.93 -11.50 15.28
N ASP A 98 -3.06 -10.65 15.84
CA ASP A 98 -3.29 -9.83 17.03
C ASP A 98 -4.30 -8.70 16.78
N ILE A 99 -4.21 -8.09 15.59
CA ILE A 99 -5.17 -7.12 15.07
C ILE A 99 -5.83 -7.69 13.82
N VAL A 100 -7.17 -7.72 13.80
CA VAL A 100 -7.93 -8.31 12.70
C VAL A 100 -8.93 -7.32 12.10
N PRO A 101 -9.11 -7.36 10.76
CA PRO A 101 -10.08 -6.52 10.09
C PRO A 101 -11.50 -7.08 10.29
N ILE A 102 -12.43 -6.19 10.60
CA ILE A 102 -13.86 -6.49 10.75
C ILE A 102 -14.71 -5.58 9.86
N GLY A 103 -15.98 -5.93 9.66
CA GLY A 103 -16.91 -5.13 8.86
C GLY A 103 -16.38 -4.84 7.46
N ILE A 104 -16.43 -3.57 7.06
CA ILE A 104 -15.92 -3.10 5.75
C ILE A 104 -14.40 -3.18 5.63
N GLY A 105 -13.67 -3.23 6.75
CA GLY A 105 -12.21 -3.38 6.79
C GLY A 105 -11.74 -4.66 6.08
N ARG A 106 -12.56 -5.72 6.07
CA ARG A 106 -12.25 -6.99 5.39
C ARG A 106 -12.04 -6.82 3.88
N ILE A 107 -12.88 -6.02 3.22
CA ILE A 107 -12.77 -5.80 1.77
C ILE A 107 -11.50 -4.99 1.48
N LEU A 108 -11.22 -3.98 2.32
CA LEU A 108 -10.06 -3.13 2.17
C LEU A 108 -8.75 -3.90 2.32
N VAL A 109 -8.61 -4.77 3.32
CA VAL A 109 -7.39 -5.57 3.49
C VAL A 109 -7.16 -6.55 2.33
N VAL A 110 -8.23 -7.07 1.71
CA VAL A 110 -8.10 -7.96 0.54
C VAL A 110 -7.56 -7.18 -0.65
N ILE A 111 -8.04 -5.97 -0.88
CA ILE A 111 -7.53 -5.07 -1.94
C ILE A 111 -6.07 -4.70 -1.65
N GLU A 112 -5.76 -4.35 -0.40
CA GLU A 112 -4.40 -4.01 0.03
C GLU A 112 -3.42 -5.18 -0.15
N ALA A 113 -3.80 -6.38 0.26
CA ALA A 113 -3.00 -7.59 0.08
C ALA A 113 -2.77 -7.90 -1.40
N LEU A 114 -3.81 -7.79 -2.23
CA LEU A 114 -3.69 -7.99 -3.68
C LEU A 114 -2.68 -6.99 -4.30
N ILE A 115 -2.74 -5.73 -3.89
CA ILE A 115 -1.79 -4.71 -4.31
C ILE A 115 -0.37 -5.08 -3.83
N GLY A 116 -0.21 -5.47 -2.57
CA GLY A 116 1.05 -5.89 -1.96
C GLY A 116 1.73 -7.03 -2.72
N TYR A 117 0.98 -8.03 -3.15
CA TYR A 117 1.48 -9.15 -3.98
C TYR A 117 1.79 -8.74 -5.42
N THR A 118 1.07 -7.77 -5.98
CA THR A 118 1.25 -7.37 -7.39
C THR A 118 2.51 -6.52 -7.59
N ILE A 119 2.91 -5.75 -6.58
CA ILE A 119 4.05 -4.81 -6.67
C ILE A 119 5.38 -5.51 -7.02
N PRO A 120 5.83 -6.58 -6.33
CA PRO A 120 7.08 -7.27 -6.68
C PRO A 120 7.02 -7.90 -8.07
N ALA A 121 5.89 -8.50 -8.43
CA ALA A 121 5.69 -9.08 -9.76
C ALA A 121 5.81 -8.01 -10.85
N ALA A 122 5.15 -6.85 -10.68
CA ALA A 122 5.25 -5.72 -11.59
C ALA A 122 6.68 -5.19 -11.70
N PHE A 123 7.41 -5.13 -10.58
CA PHE A 123 8.81 -4.70 -10.54
C PHE A 123 9.73 -5.66 -11.31
N VAL A 124 9.53 -6.97 -11.17
CA VAL A 124 10.29 -7.98 -11.92
C VAL A 124 9.99 -7.88 -13.41
N VAL A 125 8.72 -7.86 -13.82
CA VAL A 125 8.32 -7.72 -15.23
C VAL A 125 8.94 -6.47 -15.85
N LYS A 126 8.87 -5.33 -15.16
CA LYS A 126 9.50 -4.07 -15.60
C LYS A 126 11.02 -4.22 -15.76
N SER A 127 11.66 -4.90 -14.81
CA SER A 127 13.12 -5.11 -14.84
C SER A 127 13.55 -5.98 -16.01
N VAL A 128 12.78 -7.03 -16.34
CA VAL A 128 13.03 -7.92 -17.49
C VAL A 128 12.84 -7.18 -18.82
N ILE A 129 11.73 -6.44 -18.99
CA ILE A 129 11.48 -5.66 -20.22
C ILE A 129 12.59 -4.63 -20.45
N ASN A 130 13.01 -3.94 -19.40
CA ASN A 130 14.12 -2.96 -19.49
C ASN A 130 15.46 -3.62 -19.82
N TYR A 131 15.68 -4.88 -19.43
CA TYR A 131 16.88 -5.64 -19.78
C TYR A 131 16.89 -6.00 -21.27
N GLU A 132 15.78 -6.50 -21.81
CA GLU A 132 15.64 -6.85 -23.23
C GLU A 132 15.86 -5.64 -24.14
N GLN A 133 15.19 -4.51 -23.86
CA GLN A 133 15.34 -3.27 -24.64
C GLN A 133 16.79 -2.75 -24.67
N ASN A 134 17.52 -2.84 -23.56
CA ASN A 134 18.92 -2.41 -23.50
C ASN A 134 19.86 -3.34 -24.29
N ASN A 135 19.53 -4.62 -24.43
CA ASN A 135 20.31 -5.57 -25.22
C ASN A 135 20.04 -5.42 -26.73
N GLU A 136 18.80 -5.13 -27.14
CA GLU A 136 18.49 -4.85 -28.55
C GLU A 136 19.20 -3.60 -29.06
N MET A 137 19.31 -2.53 -28.27
CA MET A 137 20.05 -1.32 -28.67
C MET A 137 21.58 -1.51 -28.77
N LYS A 138 22.13 -2.61 -28.26
CA LYS A 138 23.56 -2.93 -28.32
C LYS A 138 23.94 -3.83 -29.51
N LYS A 139 22.96 -4.42 -30.20
CA LYS A 139 23.15 -5.17 -31.45
C LYS A 139 23.13 -4.23 -32.64
#